data_AF-A0A4Q6BLN5-F1
#
_entry.id   AF-A0A4Q6BLN5-F1
#
_cell.length_a   1.000
_cell.length_b   1.000
_cell.length_c   1.000
_cell.angle_alpha   90.00
_cell.angle_beta   90.00
_cell.angle_gamma   90.00
#
_symmetry.space_group_name_H-M   'P 1'
#
loop_
_entity.id
_entity.type
_entity.pdbx_description
1 polymer ?
#
loop_
_entity_poly.entity_id
_entity_poly.type
_entity_poly.pdbx_seq_one_letter_code
_entity_poly.pdbx_strand_id
1 'polypeptide(L)'
;MARTLSEIFKGFSKLTRSQRLDALEDSGVLEAADADFLEKGGLRDTQLGEKFIENVIGYFQIPLGVATNFCIDGKDVAIPMAVEETSIVAAASKTAKWVREHGEIKTEVIGAEIIGQIQCAKIKDFKAFETALY
;
A
#
# COMPACT_ATOMS: atom_id res chain seq x y z
N MET A 1 -2.58 -26.37 7.49
CA MET A 1 -2.73 -25.74 6.17
C MET A 1 -2.85 -24.25 6.41
N ALA A 2 -2.14 -23.43 5.64
CA ALA A 2 -2.30 -21.97 5.71
C ALA A 2 -3.76 -21.59 5.43
N ARG A 3 -4.31 -20.64 6.18
CA ARG A 3 -5.66 -20.13 5.96
C ARG A 3 -5.67 -19.28 4.69
N THR A 4 -6.75 -19.35 3.93
CA THR A 4 -6.89 -18.47 2.76
C THR A 4 -7.23 -17.04 3.20
N LEU A 5 -6.88 -16.05 2.37
CA LEU A 5 -7.26 -14.65 2.59
C LEU A 5 -8.78 -14.49 2.78
N SER A 6 -9.57 -15.17 1.95
CA SER A 6 -11.04 -15.17 2.05
C SER A 6 -11.57 -15.63 3.41
N GLU A 7 -10.87 -16.54 4.09
CA GLU A 7 -11.25 -17.05 5.40
C GLU A 7 -10.91 -16.04 6.49
N ILE A 8 -9.71 -15.46 6.47
CA ILE A 8 -9.27 -14.53 7.51
C ILE A 8 -10.02 -13.18 7.45
N PHE A 9 -10.51 -12.78 6.27
CA PHE A 9 -11.28 -11.54 6.14
C PHE A 9 -12.61 -11.57 6.89
N LYS A 10 -13.18 -12.76 7.12
CA LYS A 10 -14.43 -12.92 7.86
C LYS A 10 -14.24 -12.57 9.33
N GLY A 11 -14.73 -11.40 9.72
CA GLY A 11 -14.67 -10.93 11.11
C GLY A 11 -13.35 -10.27 11.50
N PHE A 12 -12.45 -10.00 10.55
CA PHE A 12 -11.15 -9.38 10.79
C PHE A 12 -11.21 -8.07 11.60
N SER A 13 -12.25 -7.26 11.36
CA SER A 13 -12.47 -6.00 12.09
C SER A 13 -12.72 -6.18 13.59
N LYS A 14 -13.20 -7.35 14.01
CA LYS A 14 -13.51 -7.69 15.41
C LYS A 14 -12.32 -8.27 16.16
N LEU A 15 -11.25 -8.65 15.47
CA LEU A 15 -10.04 -9.22 16.06
C LEU A 15 -9.27 -8.16 16.86
N THR A 16 -8.54 -8.60 17.89
CA THR A 16 -7.53 -7.77 18.56
C THR A 16 -6.32 -7.55 17.64
N ARG A 17 -5.41 -6.64 18.02
CA ARG A 17 -4.20 -6.39 17.21
C ARG A 17 -3.35 -7.65 17.02
N SER A 18 -3.02 -8.38 18.08
CA SER A 18 -2.21 -9.62 17.95
C SER A 18 -2.94 -10.67 17.12
N GLN A 19 -4.26 -10.87 17.32
CA GLN A 19 -5.05 -11.80 16.50
C GLN A 19 -5.06 -11.43 15.01
N ARG A 20 -4.97 -10.13 14.67
CA ARG A 20 -4.83 -9.70 13.27
C ARG A 20 -3.47 -10.09 12.70
N LEU A 21 -2.39 -9.93 13.46
CA LEU A 21 -1.05 -10.36 13.03
C LEU A 21 -1.00 -11.88 12.85
N ASP A 22 -1.50 -12.65 13.81
CA ASP A 22 -1.59 -14.11 13.72
C ASP A 22 -2.36 -14.53 12.47
N ALA A 23 -3.51 -13.90 12.19
CA ALA A 23 -4.31 -14.20 11.01
C ALA A 23 -3.58 -13.88 9.68
N LEU A 24 -2.80 -12.80 9.64
CA LEU A 24 -2.02 -12.42 8.47
C LEU A 24 -0.84 -13.37 8.26
N GLU A 25 -0.17 -13.79 9.32
CA GLU A 25 0.89 -14.81 9.30
C GLU A 25 0.33 -16.17 8.85
N ASP A 26 -0.78 -16.63 9.44
CA ASP A 26 -1.50 -17.86 9.07
C ASP A 26 -1.88 -17.91 7.59
N SER A 27 -2.08 -16.73 6.97
CA SER A 27 -2.42 -16.59 5.56
C SER A 27 -1.23 -16.40 4.62
N GLY A 28 -0.02 -16.31 5.17
CA GLY A 28 1.21 -16.05 4.42
C GLY A 28 1.35 -14.63 3.89
N VAL A 29 0.55 -13.67 4.39
CA VAL A 29 0.71 -12.24 4.07
C VAL A 29 1.92 -11.65 4.78
N LEU A 30 2.21 -12.15 5.98
CA LEU A 30 3.37 -11.77 6.78
C LEU A 30 4.22 -13.00 7.05
N GLU A 31 5.53 -12.82 7.09
CA GLU A 31 6.43 -13.78 7.71
C GLU A 31 6.43 -13.57 9.24
N ALA A 32 6.82 -14.60 10.00
CA ALA A 32 6.91 -14.51 11.46
C ALA A 32 7.81 -13.34 11.94
N ALA A 33 8.87 -13.04 11.18
CA ALA A 33 9.75 -11.92 11.45
C ALA A 33 9.04 -10.56 11.26
N ASP A 34 8.16 -10.43 10.26
CA ASP A 34 7.39 -9.22 10.03
C ASP A 34 6.33 -9.01 11.12
N ALA A 35 5.66 -10.09 11.52
CA ALA A 35 4.68 -10.06 12.61
C ALA A 35 5.35 -9.64 13.93
N ASP A 36 6.51 -10.22 14.27
CA ASP A 36 7.29 -9.84 15.45
C ASP A 36 7.78 -8.38 15.38
N PHE A 37 8.25 -7.93 14.22
CA PHE A 37 8.65 -6.53 14.00
C PHE A 37 7.48 -5.56 14.25
N LEU A 38 6.31 -5.85 13.68
CA LEU A 38 5.10 -5.03 13.87
C LEU A 38 4.59 -5.10 15.31
N GLU A 39 4.62 -6.27 15.94
CA GLU A 39 4.18 -6.49 17.33
C GLU A 39 5.03 -5.65 18.29
N LYS A 40 6.34 -5.58 18.05
CA LYS A 40 7.28 -4.70 18.75
C LYS A 40 7.15 -3.22 18.36
N GLY A 41 6.16 -2.81 17.58
CA GLY A 41 5.92 -1.40 17.27
C GLY A 41 6.79 -0.84 16.15
N GLY A 42 7.38 -1.70 15.32
CA GLY A 42 8.05 -1.33 14.08
C GLY A 42 9.41 -0.65 14.27
N LEU A 43 9.71 0.29 13.37
CA LEU A 43 11.02 0.93 13.28
C LEU A 43 11.28 1.84 14.48
N ARG A 44 12.40 1.59 15.17
CA ARG A 44 12.84 2.34 16.36
C ARG A 44 14.26 2.89 16.23
N ASP A 45 15.09 2.26 15.41
CA ASP A 45 16.48 2.66 15.19
C ASP A 45 16.56 3.79 14.17
N THR A 46 17.15 4.92 14.56
CA THR A 46 17.27 6.12 13.73
C THR A 46 18.39 6.02 12.70
N GLN A 47 19.30 5.04 12.79
CA GLN A 47 20.41 4.88 11.84
C GLN A 47 19.94 4.71 10.39
N LEU A 48 18.78 4.08 10.17
CA LEU A 48 18.21 3.97 8.83
C LEU A 48 17.74 5.34 8.31
N GLY A 49 17.15 6.16 9.18
CA GLY A 49 16.67 7.50 8.85
C GLY A 49 17.80 8.42 8.46
N GLU A 50 18.94 8.35 9.16
CA GLU A 50 20.15 9.14 8.85
C GLU A 50 20.69 8.90 7.42
N LYS A 51 20.36 7.76 6.82
CA LYS A 51 20.70 7.45 5.42
C LYS A 51 19.69 7.99 4.41
N PHE A 52 18.49 8.38 4.86
CA PHE A 52 17.38 8.78 3.99
C PHE A 52 17.24 10.29 3.89
N ILE A 53 17.45 11.02 5.00
CA ILE A 53 17.31 12.49 5.06
C ILE A 53 18.36 13.10 5.99
N GLU A 54 18.54 14.42 5.90
CA GLU A 54 19.40 15.18 6.80
C GLU A 54 18.70 15.54 8.13
N ASN A 55 19.50 15.80 9.18
CA ASN A 55 19.05 16.31 10.48
C ASN A 55 17.96 15.48 11.19
N VAL A 56 18.09 14.15 11.16
CA VAL A 56 17.14 13.22 11.78
C VAL A 56 17.13 13.35 13.30
N ILE A 57 15.93 13.50 13.86
CA ILE A 57 15.70 13.50 15.32
C ILE A 57 14.71 12.41 15.77
N GLY A 58 14.20 11.61 14.83
CA GLY A 58 13.24 10.53 15.10
C GLY A 58 12.33 10.23 13.91
N TYR A 59 11.31 9.39 14.16
CA TYR A 59 10.28 9.05 13.18
C TYR A 59 8.91 9.60 13.59
N PHE A 60 8.10 9.94 12.59
CA PHE A 60 6.69 10.24 12.76
C PHE A 60 5.86 9.00 12.41
N GLN A 61 5.12 8.48 13.39
CA GLN A 61 4.33 7.25 13.22
C GLN A 61 2.89 7.58 12.80
N ILE A 62 2.39 6.86 11.79
CA ILE A 62 0.99 6.92 11.32
C ILE A 62 0.35 5.54 11.57
N PRO A 63 -0.93 5.47 11.99
CA PRO A 63 -1.62 4.19 12.16
C PRO A 63 -1.58 3.34 10.90
N LEU A 64 -1.22 2.06 11.05
CA LEU A 64 -1.17 1.09 9.97
C LEU A 64 -2.31 0.07 10.15
N GLY A 65 -3.16 -0.04 9.14
CA GLY A 65 -4.24 -1.02 9.07
C GLY A 65 -4.14 -1.89 7.81
N VAL A 66 -5.03 -2.86 7.70
CA VAL A 66 -5.17 -3.71 6.51
C VAL A 66 -6.61 -3.66 6.04
N ALA A 67 -6.81 -3.22 4.81
CA ALA A 67 -8.09 -3.33 4.14
C ALA A 67 -8.28 -4.75 3.59
N THR A 68 -9.49 -5.27 3.78
CA THR A 68 -9.85 -6.67 3.55
C THR A 68 -10.92 -6.79 2.45
N ASN A 69 -11.18 -8.01 2.01
CA ASN A 69 -12.20 -8.39 1.01
C ASN A 69 -11.89 -8.02 -0.45
N PHE A 70 -10.77 -7.36 -0.73
CA PHE A 70 -10.37 -7.07 -2.10
C PHE A 70 -10.10 -8.36 -2.88
N CYS A 71 -10.76 -8.47 -4.04
CA CYS A 71 -10.49 -9.45 -5.07
C CYS A 71 -10.23 -8.68 -6.36
N ILE A 72 -8.98 -8.69 -6.82
CA ILE A 72 -8.51 -7.92 -7.98
C ILE A 72 -8.03 -8.94 -9.02
N ASP A 73 -8.59 -8.88 -10.22
CA ASP A 73 -8.28 -9.82 -11.30
C ASP A 73 -8.40 -11.30 -10.87
N GLY A 74 -9.42 -11.59 -10.06
CA GLY A 74 -9.71 -12.93 -9.53
C GLY A 74 -8.79 -13.39 -8.38
N LYS A 75 -7.93 -12.51 -7.85
CA LYS A 75 -7.01 -12.81 -6.75
C LYS A 75 -7.35 -12.03 -5.49
N ASP A 76 -7.43 -12.73 -4.37
CA ASP A 76 -7.61 -12.09 -3.07
C ASP A 76 -6.34 -11.33 -2.67
N VAL A 77 -6.51 -10.10 -2.17
CA VAL A 77 -5.41 -9.22 -1.78
C VAL A 77 -5.72 -8.57 -0.43
N ALA A 78 -4.78 -8.64 0.50
CA ALA A 78 -4.77 -7.83 1.71
C ALA A 78 -4.01 -6.53 1.44
N ILE A 79 -4.65 -5.37 1.63
CA ILE A 79 -4.05 -4.07 1.26
C ILE A 79 -3.61 -3.33 2.52
N PRO A 80 -2.31 -3.13 2.77
CA PRO A 80 -1.85 -2.30 3.88
C PRO A 80 -2.19 -0.82 3.63
N MET A 81 -2.62 -0.12 4.68
CA MET A 81 -3.00 1.30 4.62
C MET A 81 -2.43 2.05 5.82
N ALA A 82 -1.58 3.05 5.58
CA ALA A 82 -1.13 4.00 6.59
C ALA A 82 -1.97 5.28 6.50
N VAL A 83 -2.84 5.52 7.49
CA VAL A 83 -3.78 6.65 7.49
C VAL A 83 -4.19 7.02 8.92
N GLU A 84 -4.34 8.31 9.21
CA GLU A 84 -4.77 8.85 10.51
C GLU A 84 -6.28 8.97 10.64
N GLU A 85 -6.99 9.13 9.52
CA GLU A 85 -8.43 9.36 9.49
C GLU A 85 -9.21 8.08 9.85
N THR A 86 -10.15 8.22 10.79
CA THR A 86 -11.03 7.14 11.19
C THR A 86 -11.89 6.65 10.03
N SER A 87 -12.28 5.39 10.04
CA SER A 87 -13.22 4.78 9.08
C SER A 87 -12.72 4.58 7.65
N ILE A 88 -11.62 5.17 7.19
CA ILE A 88 -11.08 4.95 5.83
C ILE A 88 -10.89 3.47 5.51
N VAL A 89 -10.12 2.75 6.36
CA VAL A 89 -9.85 1.32 6.19
C VAL A 89 -11.15 0.48 6.24
N ALA A 90 -12.08 0.87 7.12
CA ALA A 90 -13.36 0.18 7.27
C ALA A 90 -14.27 0.37 6.05
N ALA A 91 -14.34 1.60 5.52
CA ALA A 91 -15.12 1.94 4.34
C ALA A 91 -14.55 1.24 3.09
N ALA A 92 -13.22 1.25 2.90
CA ALA A 92 -12.56 0.51 1.83
C ALA A 92 -12.89 -0.99 1.91
N SER A 93 -12.74 -1.60 3.09
CA SER A 93 -13.03 -3.03 3.29
C SER A 93 -14.50 -3.39 3.05
N LYS A 94 -15.43 -2.53 3.49
CA LYS A 94 -16.87 -2.73 3.30
C LYS A 94 -17.26 -2.62 1.83
N THR A 95 -16.69 -1.64 1.12
CA THR A 95 -16.95 -1.43 -0.30
C THR A 95 -16.38 -2.58 -1.12
N ALA A 96 -15.15 -3.02 -0.83
CA ALA A 96 -14.55 -4.19 -1.48
C ALA A 96 -15.40 -5.46 -1.30
N LYS A 97 -15.94 -5.67 -0.10
CA LYS A 97 -16.89 -6.77 0.14
C LYS A 97 -18.13 -6.65 -0.74
N TRP A 98 -18.74 -5.47 -0.81
CA TRP A 98 -19.91 -5.24 -1.64
C TRP A 98 -19.62 -5.49 -3.14
N VAL A 99 -18.48 -5.00 -3.64
CA VAL A 99 -18.04 -5.24 -5.02
C VAL A 99 -17.84 -6.74 -5.26
N ARG A 100 -17.21 -7.47 -4.34
CA ARG A 100 -17.03 -8.92 -4.47
C ARG A 100 -18.36 -9.69 -4.61
N GLU A 101 -19.40 -9.22 -3.93
CA GLU A 101 -20.73 -9.84 -3.95
C GLU A 101 -21.56 -9.47 -5.19
N HIS A 102 -21.30 -8.31 -5.82
CA HIS A 102 -22.17 -7.73 -6.85
C HIS A 102 -21.45 -7.36 -8.16
N GLY A 103 -20.15 -7.62 -8.27
CA GLY A 103 -19.33 -7.22 -9.40
C GLY A 103 -17.90 -7.76 -9.29
N GLU A 104 -16.96 -7.07 -9.92
CA GLU A 104 -15.56 -7.45 -9.97
C GLU A 104 -14.66 -6.22 -10.13
N ILE A 105 -13.43 -6.30 -9.62
CA ILE A 105 -12.37 -5.33 -9.89
C ILE A 105 -11.46 -5.93 -10.95
N LYS A 106 -11.39 -5.27 -12.11
CA LYS A 106 -10.48 -5.61 -13.21
C LYS A 106 -9.48 -4.48 -13.40
N THR A 107 -8.21 -4.82 -13.62
CA THR A 107 -7.14 -3.83 -13.81
C THR A 107 -6.35 -4.08 -15.09
N GLU A 108 -5.79 -3.00 -15.65
CA GLU A 108 -4.87 -3.04 -16.79
C GLU A 108 -3.72 -2.04 -16.58
N VAL A 109 -2.54 -2.37 -17.12
CA VAL A 109 -1.37 -1.47 -17.11
C VAL A 109 -1.18 -0.90 -18.51
N ILE A 110 -1.38 0.41 -18.65
CA ILE A 110 -1.33 1.11 -19.95
C ILE A 110 0.12 1.39 -20.38
N GLY A 111 1.05 1.54 -19.44
CA GLY A 111 2.48 1.79 -19.70
C GLY A 111 3.30 1.82 -18.42
N ALA A 112 4.64 1.81 -18.57
CA ALA A 112 5.59 1.83 -17.46
C ALA A 112 6.68 2.91 -17.61
N GLU A 113 6.49 3.83 -18.55
CA GLU A 113 7.44 4.91 -18.84
C GLU A 113 7.22 6.12 -17.92
N ILE A 114 8.31 6.82 -17.62
CA ILE A 114 8.31 8.06 -16.81
C ILE A 114 8.61 9.24 -17.72
N ILE A 115 7.89 10.35 -17.54
CA ILE A 115 8.12 11.58 -18.29
C ILE A 115 9.25 12.38 -17.63
N GLY A 116 10.37 12.53 -18.35
CA GLY A 116 11.41 13.52 -18.05
C GLY A 116 11.16 14.81 -18.82
N GLN A 117 11.32 15.96 -18.18
CA GLN A 117 11.09 17.27 -18.81
C GLN A 117 12.35 18.12 -18.80
N ILE A 118 12.64 18.78 -19.93
CA ILE A 118 13.72 19.76 -20.06
C ILE A 118 13.08 21.09 -20.46
N GLN A 119 13.25 22.12 -19.61
CA GLN A 119 12.80 23.46 -19.93
C GLN A 119 13.87 24.21 -20.74
N CYS A 120 13.55 24.52 -21.99
CA CYS A 120 14.40 25.35 -22.85
C CYS A 120 13.90 26.81 -22.84
N ALA A 121 14.57 27.68 -22.10
CA ALA A 121 14.25 29.10 -22.06
C ALA A 121 14.80 29.86 -23.29
N LYS A 122 14.14 30.95 -23.68
CA LYS A 122 14.58 31.90 -24.72
C LYS A 122 14.81 31.28 -26.12
N ILE A 123 13.88 30.46 -26.57
CA ILE A 123 13.89 29.94 -27.94
C ILE A 123 13.54 31.07 -28.91
N LYS A 124 14.47 31.39 -29.82
CA LYS A 124 14.28 32.47 -30.81
C LYS A 124 13.30 32.09 -31.92
N ASP A 125 13.38 30.85 -32.38
CA ASP A 125 12.49 30.27 -33.38
C ASP A 125 12.03 28.89 -32.90
N PHE A 126 10.80 28.86 -32.38
CA PHE A 126 10.21 27.63 -31.85
C PHE A 126 10.00 26.57 -32.93
N LYS A 127 9.67 26.99 -34.16
CA LYS A 127 9.34 26.06 -35.24
C LYS A 127 10.59 25.30 -35.73
N ALA A 128 11.70 26.02 -35.85
CA ALA A 128 13.00 25.40 -36.15
C ALA A 128 13.45 24.46 -35.02
N PHE A 129 13.24 24.86 -33.76
CA PHE A 129 13.60 24.05 -32.60
C PHE A 129 12.78 22.77 -32.48
N GLU A 130 11.46 22.84 -32.67
CA GLU A 130 10.56 21.68 -32.65
C GLU A 130 10.92 20.66 -33.73
N THR A 131 11.23 21.12 -34.95
CA THR A 131 11.60 20.25 -36.07
C THR A 131 12.91 19.50 -35.82
N ALA A 132 13.82 20.04 -35.00
CA ALA A 132 15.11 19.41 -34.70
C ALA A 132 15.05 18.34 -33.59
N LEU A 133 13.92 18.25 -32.87
CA LEU A 133 13.71 17.28 -31.79
C LEU A 133 13.06 15.97 -32.25
N TYR A 134 12.56 15.93 -33.49
CA TYR A 134 11.95 14.77 -34.15
C TYR A 134 12.78 14.35 -35.36
#